data_AF-A0AAV7CGJ9-F1
#
_entry.id   AF-A0AAV7CGJ9-F1
#
_cell.length_a   1.000
_cell.length_b   1.000
_cell.length_c   1.000
_cell.angle_alpha   90.00
_cell.angle_beta   90.00
_cell.angle_gamma   90.00
#
_symmetry.space_group_name_H-M   'P 1'
#
loop_
_entity.id
_entity.type
_entity.pdbx_description
1 polymer ?
#
loop_
_entity_poly.entity_id
_entity_poly.type
_entity_poly.pdbx_seq_one_letter_code
_entity_poly.pdbx_strand_id
1 'polypeptide(L)'
;MSAVRRAPVTDWLLRRSWAGPLRASVLQCGGCAGDFAMNRYFSSLLRLRTFPCHRRKLLQPVVSRRPVTAPQARMASSDSYRIEYDTFGELKVPNDRYYGAQTVRSTMNFKIGGVTERMPIPVIRAFGILKKAAAEVNKDYGLDPKIAEYIMKAADEVAAGKLDDHFPLAVWQTGSGTQTNMNVNEVISNRAIELMGGKLGSKDPVHPNDHVNKSQSSNDTFPTAMHIAAAKEVNEVLLPGLRKLHDALERKSKEFDNIIKIGRTHTQDAVPLTLGQEFSAYVQQIKYGIIRIEAALTRVYELAAGGTAVGTGLNTRIGFAEKVAAKVSELTGLPFITAPNKFEALAAHDALVELSGALNTVACSLMKIANDIRFLGSGPRSGLGELILPENEPGSSIMPDKEYFELC
;
A
#
# COMPACT_ATOMS: atom_id res chain seq x y z
N MET A 1 70.27 16.45 -30.01
CA MET A 1 68.81 16.60 -30.15
C MET A 1 68.34 17.63 -29.15
N SER A 2 67.98 18.80 -29.70
CA SER A 2 67.34 20.01 -29.13
C SER A 2 67.23 20.20 -27.62
N ALA A 3 68.02 21.17 -27.12
CA ALA A 3 67.60 22.10 -26.07
C ALA A 3 66.72 23.21 -26.66
N VAL A 4 65.85 23.85 -25.87
CA VAL A 4 65.71 25.31 -25.70
C VAL A 4 64.68 25.64 -24.61
N ARG A 5 64.97 26.77 -23.94
CA ARG A 5 64.50 27.37 -22.69
C ARG A 5 63.19 28.18 -22.77
N ARG A 6 62.58 28.40 -21.57
CA ARG A 6 62.00 29.66 -20.98
C ARG A 6 60.85 30.36 -21.73
N ALA A 7 59.83 31.03 -21.16
CA ALA A 7 59.26 31.29 -19.81
C ALA A 7 57.86 32.00 -20.06
N PRO A 8 57.12 32.60 -19.09
CA PRO A 8 55.64 32.61 -19.01
C PRO A 8 54.98 33.97 -19.36
N VAL A 9 53.77 34.26 -18.82
CA VAL A 9 52.96 35.53 -18.82
C VAL A 9 51.80 35.45 -19.87
N THR A 10 50.50 35.72 -19.69
CA THR A 10 49.66 36.49 -18.73
C THR A 10 48.18 36.09 -18.84
N ASP A 11 47.44 36.37 -17.76
CA ASP A 11 46.00 36.54 -17.57
C ASP A 11 45.30 37.47 -18.58
N TRP A 12 44.10 37.12 -19.09
CA TRP A 12 43.13 38.02 -19.75
C TRP A 12 41.68 37.50 -19.65
N LEU A 13 40.96 38.04 -18.65
CA LEU A 13 39.60 38.60 -18.70
C LEU A 13 38.47 37.89 -19.49
N LEU A 14 37.56 37.34 -18.69
CA LEU A 14 36.10 37.29 -18.90
C LEU A 14 35.52 38.64 -19.34
N ARG A 15 34.78 38.64 -20.46
CA ARG A 15 33.50 39.34 -20.70
C ARG A 15 33.13 39.27 -22.18
N ARG A 16 31.97 38.68 -22.51
CA ARG A 16 31.03 39.25 -23.50
C ARG A 16 29.67 38.55 -23.44
N SER A 17 28.73 39.32 -22.91
CA SER A 17 27.28 39.27 -23.05
C SER A 17 26.81 39.09 -24.49
N TRP A 18 25.80 38.23 -24.71
CA TRP A 18 24.87 38.34 -25.82
C TRP A 18 23.43 38.21 -25.31
N ALA A 19 22.69 39.30 -25.45
CA ALA A 19 21.25 39.40 -25.26
C ALA A 19 20.60 39.54 -26.64
N GLY A 20 19.45 38.91 -26.87
CA GLY A 20 18.59 39.18 -28.02
C GLY A 20 17.56 38.07 -28.31
N PRO A 21 16.32 38.39 -28.70
CA PRO A 21 15.13 37.63 -28.29
C PRO A 21 14.60 36.65 -29.36
N LEU A 22 14.03 35.54 -28.89
CA LEU A 22 13.26 34.57 -29.68
C LEU A 22 11.87 35.15 -30.01
N ARG A 23 11.62 35.42 -31.29
CA ARG A 23 10.28 35.66 -31.84
C ARG A 23 9.58 34.32 -32.08
N ALA A 24 8.43 34.11 -31.44
CA ALA A 24 7.49 33.06 -31.78
C ALA A 24 6.64 33.51 -32.98
N SER A 25 6.82 32.85 -34.12
CA SER A 25 5.95 32.97 -35.29
C SER A 25 4.73 32.08 -35.11
N VAL A 26 3.57 32.71 -34.91
CA VAL A 26 2.25 32.08 -35.05
C VAL A 26 1.97 31.90 -36.54
N LEU A 27 1.93 30.65 -37.00
CA LEU A 27 1.50 30.30 -38.36
C LEU A 27 -0.02 30.17 -38.36
N GLN A 28 -0.65 31.13 -39.01
CA GLN A 28 -2.08 31.20 -39.29
C GLN A 28 -2.30 30.55 -40.66
N CYS A 29 -2.86 29.33 -40.69
CA CYS A 29 -3.40 28.73 -41.92
C CYS A 29 -4.92 28.83 -41.88
N GLY A 30 -5.48 29.50 -42.88
CA GLY A 30 -6.91 29.66 -43.06
C GLY A 30 -7.58 28.44 -43.70
N GLY A 31 -8.89 28.36 -43.44
CA GLY A 31 -9.89 27.94 -44.42
C GLY A 31 -9.99 26.46 -44.76
N CYS A 32 -10.82 25.74 -44.01
CA CYS A 32 -11.76 24.75 -44.57
C CYS A 32 -12.97 24.67 -43.63
N ALA A 33 -14.04 25.40 -43.99
CA ALA A 33 -15.35 25.21 -43.42
C ALA A 33 -15.90 23.87 -43.95
N GLY A 34 -15.96 22.88 -43.07
CA GLY A 34 -16.58 21.58 -43.31
C GLY A 34 -17.61 21.34 -42.22
N ASP A 35 -18.88 21.44 -42.58
CA ASP A 35 -20.03 21.19 -41.74
C ASP A 35 -19.94 19.80 -41.09
N PHE A 36 -19.83 19.77 -39.76
CA PHE A 36 -19.98 18.55 -38.98
C PHE A 36 -21.48 18.22 -38.86
N ALA A 37 -21.98 17.46 -39.83
CA ALA A 37 -23.26 16.77 -39.74
C ALA A 37 -23.15 15.61 -38.73
N MET A 38 -23.34 15.91 -37.44
CA MET A 38 -23.59 14.90 -36.42
C MET A 38 -25.05 14.45 -36.51
N ASN A 39 -25.19 13.16 -36.84
CA ASN A 39 -26.43 12.44 -37.08
C ASN A 39 -27.44 12.62 -35.93
N ARG A 40 -28.52 13.35 -36.22
CA ARG A 40 -29.77 13.32 -35.46
C ARG A 40 -30.48 11.98 -35.73
N TYR A 41 -30.30 11.02 -34.83
CA TYR A 41 -31.23 9.90 -34.70
C TYR A 41 -31.33 9.54 -33.22
N PHE A 42 -32.41 9.99 -32.59
CA PHE A 42 -33.18 9.32 -31.52
C PHE A 42 -34.05 10.37 -30.80
N SER A 43 -35.14 10.74 -31.45
CA SER A 43 -36.27 11.43 -30.82
C SER A 43 -37.54 11.05 -31.57
N SER A 44 -38.18 9.95 -31.17
CA SER A 44 -39.63 9.85 -31.10
C SER A 44 -40.00 8.49 -30.49
N LEU A 45 -41.12 8.47 -29.75
CA LEU A 45 -41.79 7.30 -29.14
C LEU A 45 -41.38 6.93 -27.70
N LEU A 46 -41.72 7.81 -26.76
CA LEU A 46 -42.32 7.37 -25.49
C LEU A 46 -43.50 8.26 -25.15
N ARG A 47 -44.70 7.83 -25.56
CA ARG A 47 -45.96 8.38 -25.05
C ARG A 47 -46.22 7.79 -23.67
N LEU A 48 -46.39 8.70 -22.72
CA LEU A 48 -46.93 8.47 -21.38
C LEU A 48 -48.23 7.65 -21.42
N ARG A 49 -48.28 6.57 -20.65
CA ARG A 49 -49.52 6.03 -20.08
C ARG A 49 -49.33 5.93 -18.57
N THR A 50 -49.97 6.86 -17.87
CA THR A 50 -50.14 6.84 -16.42
C THR A 50 -51.16 5.76 -16.06
N PHE A 51 -50.78 4.84 -15.16
CA PHE A 51 -51.70 3.89 -14.53
C PHE A 51 -52.06 4.37 -13.12
N PRO A 52 -53.35 4.36 -12.72
CA PRO A 52 -53.75 4.76 -11.38
C PRO A 52 -53.44 3.64 -10.36
N CYS A 53 -52.64 3.95 -9.35
CA CYS A 53 -52.37 3.06 -8.23
C CYS A 53 -53.55 3.09 -7.25
N HIS A 54 -54.31 2.00 -7.17
CA HIS A 54 -55.35 1.80 -6.18
C HIS A 54 -54.74 1.59 -4.78
N ARG A 55 -55.08 2.49 -3.84
CA ARG A 55 -54.90 2.30 -2.39
C ARG A 55 -55.72 1.10 -1.92
N ARG A 56 -55.06 -0.02 -1.60
CA ARG A 56 -55.61 -1.05 -0.71
C ARG A 56 -55.21 -0.73 0.73
N LYS A 57 -56.21 -0.38 1.55
CA LYS A 57 -56.08 -0.33 3.02
C LYS A 57 -55.87 -1.76 3.53
N LEU A 58 -54.69 -2.06 4.04
CA LEU A 58 -54.44 -3.25 4.85
C LEU A 58 -54.82 -2.93 6.30
N LEU A 59 -55.77 -3.70 6.83
CA LEU A 59 -56.16 -3.71 8.24
C LEU A 59 -55.00 -4.30 9.06
N GLN A 60 -54.51 -3.54 10.04
CA GLN A 60 -53.58 -4.05 11.05
C GLN A 60 -54.38 -4.64 12.22
N PRO A 61 -54.00 -5.80 12.79
CA PRO A 61 -54.56 -6.27 14.04
C PRO A 61 -53.95 -5.49 15.22
N VAL A 62 -54.82 -4.99 16.09
CA VAL A 62 -54.49 -4.34 17.36
C VAL A 62 -53.99 -5.40 18.34
N VAL A 63 -52.70 -5.36 18.68
CA VAL A 63 -52.12 -6.14 19.79
C VAL A 63 -51.90 -5.20 20.97
N SER A 64 -52.60 -5.45 22.08
CA SER A 64 -52.49 -4.67 23.31
C SER A 64 -51.09 -4.84 23.93
N ARG A 65 -50.33 -3.75 24.03
CA ARG A 65 -49.08 -3.72 24.80
C ARG A 65 -49.37 -3.30 26.25
N ARG A 66 -49.17 -4.21 27.20
CA ARG A 66 -49.00 -3.87 28.63
C ARG A 66 -47.67 -3.12 28.81
N PRO A 67 -47.58 -2.14 29.71
CA PRO A 67 -46.32 -1.43 29.97
C PRO A 67 -45.38 -2.35 30.74
N VAL A 68 -44.28 -2.76 30.10
CA VAL A 68 -43.14 -3.37 30.78
C VAL A 68 -42.31 -2.21 31.33
N THR A 69 -42.24 -2.12 32.65
CA THR A 69 -41.33 -1.23 33.38
C THR A 69 -39.90 -1.45 32.92
N ALA A 70 -39.28 -0.41 32.36
CA ALA A 70 -37.87 -0.41 32.01
C ALA A 70 -37.01 -0.64 33.26
N PRO A 71 -35.97 -1.50 33.22
CA PRO A 71 -34.96 -1.50 34.26
C PRO A 71 -34.26 -0.13 34.21
N GLN A 72 -34.18 0.53 35.36
CA GLN A 72 -33.34 1.71 35.55
C GLN A 72 -31.98 1.44 34.92
N ALA A 73 -31.61 2.29 33.95
CA ALA A 73 -30.25 2.37 33.46
C ALA A 73 -29.33 2.49 34.67
N ARG A 74 -28.52 1.46 34.92
CA ARG A 74 -27.34 1.61 35.76
C ARG A 74 -26.57 2.77 35.16
N MET A 75 -26.43 3.86 35.91
CA MET A 75 -25.55 4.94 35.56
C MET A 75 -24.19 4.33 35.23
N ALA A 76 -23.74 4.46 33.97
CA ALA A 76 -22.40 4.06 33.58
C ALA A 76 -21.43 4.81 34.51
N SER A 77 -20.62 4.06 35.25
CA SER A 77 -19.61 4.66 36.11
C SER A 77 -18.65 5.49 35.26
N SER A 78 -18.06 6.49 35.89
CA SER A 78 -17.01 7.36 35.37
C SER A 78 -15.70 6.64 34.98
N ASP A 79 -15.70 5.31 34.84
CA ASP A 79 -14.50 4.45 34.73
C ASP A 79 -14.22 3.94 33.29
N SER A 80 -14.94 4.42 32.28
CA SER A 80 -14.79 3.91 30.89
C SER A 80 -13.75 4.65 30.05
N TYR A 81 -13.27 5.82 30.50
CA TYR A 81 -12.30 6.63 29.79
C TYR A 81 -11.30 7.32 30.73
N ARG A 82 -10.09 7.57 30.24
CA ARG A 82 -9.13 8.50 30.82
C ARG A 82 -9.17 9.83 30.09
N ILE A 83 -8.75 10.87 30.79
CA ILE A 83 -8.66 12.22 30.26
C ILE A 83 -7.21 12.48 29.84
N GLU A 84 -7.02 12.86 28.59
CA GLU A 84 -5.74 13.35 28.07
C GLU A 84 -5.93 14.72 27.41
N TYR A 85 -4.82 15.44 27.23
CA TYR A 85 -4.82 16.80 26.70
C TYR A 85 -3.91 16.91 25.47
N ASP A 86 -4.41 17.60 24.45
CA ASP A 86 -3.61 18.19 23.38
C ASP A 86 -3.66 19.73 23.48
N THR A 87 -3.00 20.43 22.56
CA THR A 87 -2.98 21.90 22.56
C THR A 87 -4.36 22.53 22.32
N PHE A 88 -5.32 21.77 21.80
CA PHE A 88 -6.70 22.23 21.55
C PHE A 88 -7.66 21.89 22.70
N GLY A 89 -7.18 21.18 23.73
CA GLY A 89 -7.90 20.94 24.97
C GLY A 89 -8.07 19.47 25.31
N GLU A 90 -9.10 19.21 26.10
CA GLU A 90 -9.38 17.91 26.71
C GLU A 90 -9.99 16.90 25.72
N LEU A 91 -9.56 15.65 25.80
CA LEU A 91 -10.13 14.52 25.06
C LEU A 91 -10.32 13.29 25.95
N LYS A 92 -11.45 12.60 25.74
CA LYS A 92 -11.76 11.33 26.39
C LYS A 92 -11.17 10.17 25.60
N VAL A 93 -10.25 9.42 26.20
CA VAL A 93 -9.60 8.26 25.60
C VAL A 93 -10.08 6.99 26.31
N PRO A 94 -10.57 5.97 25.58
CA PRO A 94 -11.01 4.72 26.22
C PRO A 94 -9.91 4.04 27.05
N ASN A 95 -10.25 3.52 28.23
CA ASN A 95 -9.28 2.91 29.15
C ASN A 95 -8.66 1.61 28.62
N ASP A 96 -9.35 0.91 27.73
CA ASP A 96 -8.92 -0.32 27.06
C ASP A 96 -8.04 -0.08 25.83
N ARG A 97 -7.60 1.17 25.59
CA ARG A 97 -6.82 1.54 24.40
C ARG A 97 -5.51 2.22 24.74
N TYR A 98 -4.42 1.79 24.09
CA TYR A 98 -3.09 2.40 24.24
C TYR A 98 -2.88 3.68 23.44
N TYR A 99 -3.71 4.03 22.46
CA TYR A 99 -3.58 5.30 21.76
C TYR A 99 -3.98 6.48 22.66
N GLY A 100 -3.60 7.72 22.34
CA GLY A 100 -3.79 8.89 23.19
C GLY A 100 -4.65 9.99 22.57
N ALA A 101 -4.52 11.20 23.12
CA ALA A 101 -5.27 12.38 22.69
C ALA A 101 -5.15 12.68 21.19
N GLN A 102 -3.94 12.58 20.59
CA GLN A 102 -3.76 12.93 19.18
C GLN A 102 -4.46 11.95 18.25
N THR A 103 -4.46 10.67 18.60
CA THR A 103 -5.22 9.65 17.87
C THR A 103 -6.72 9.91 17.97
N VAL A 104 -7.25 10.22 19.16
CA VAL A 104 -8.67 10.56 19.33
C VAL A 104 -9.04 11.78 18.50
N ARG A 105 -8.25 12.86 18.54
CA ARG A 105 -8.46 14.05 17.70
C ARG A 105 -8.54 13.68 16.23
N SER A 106 -7.65 12.80 15.78
CA SER A 106 -7.57 12.35 14.39
C SER A 106 -8.82 11.57 13.98
N THR A 107 -9.33 10.66 14.82
CA THR A 107 -10.59 9.94 14.56
C THR A 107 -11.81 10.87 14.49
N MET A 108 -11.79 12.01 15.19
CA MET A 108 -12.87 12.99 15.14
C MET A 108 -12.88 13.77 13.82
N ASN A 109 -11.70 14.07 13.27
CA ASN A 109 -11.54 14.93 12.10
C ASN A 109 -11.57 14.16 10.76
N PHE A 110 -11.13 12.90 10.74
CA PHE A 110 -11.02 12.09 9.53
C PHE A 110 -11.97 10.88 9.57
N LYS A 111 -13.24 11.11 9.21
CA LYS A 111 -14.31 10.09 9.20
C LYS A 111 -14.73 9.71 7.78
N ILE A 112 -13.79 9.22 6.99
CA ILE A 112 -13.98 8.94 5.56
C ILE A 112 -13.89 7.43 5.32
N GLY A 113 -14.95 6.85 4.75
CA GLY A 113 -15.03 5.44 4.32
C GLY A 113 -15.18 4.36 5.41
N GLY A 114 -15.02 4.71 6.69
CA GLY A 114 -15.34 3.81 7.80
C GLY A 114 -14.22 2.83 8.16
N VAL A 115 -14.56 1.73 8.84
CA VAL A 115 -13.56 0.80 9.42
C VAL A 115 -12.80 -0.02 8.38
N THR A 116 -13.34 -0.18 7.17
CA THR A 116 -12.68 -0.89 6.06
C THR A 116 -11.51 -0.10 5.50
N GLU A 117 -11.53 1.23 5.64
CA GLU A 117 -10.49 2.13 5.15
C GLU A 117 -9.38 2.37 6.18
N ARG A 118 -9.32 1.58 7.25
CA ARG A 118 -8.22 1.65 8.24
C ARG A 118 -6.87 1.47 7.55
N MET A 119 -5.84 2.09 8.13
CA MET A 119 -4.47 1.93 7.65
C MET A 119 -4.13 0.43 7.51
N PRO A 120 -3.58 -0.04 6.37
CA PRO A 120 -3.23 -1.43 6.20
C PRO A 120 -2.29 -1.92 7.31
N ILE A 121 -2.60 -3.09 7.86
CA ILE A 121 -1.83 -3.72 8.94
C ILE A 121 -0.33 -3.85 8.61
N PRO A 122 0.10 -4.16 7.36
CA PRO A 122 1.53 -4.19 7.03
C PRO A 122 2.25 -2.87 7.30
N VAL A 123 1.60 -1.71 7.11
CA VAL A 123 2.17 -0.39 7.43
C VAL A 123 2.35 -0.23 8.93
N ILE A 124 1.36 -0.65 9.74
CA ILE A 124 1.45 -0.60 11.20
C ILE A 124 2.59 -1.48 11.72
N ARG A 125 2.73 -2.70 11.19
CA ARG A 125 3.82 -3.61 11.57
C ARG A 125 5.19 -3.07 11.15
N ALA A 126 5.29 -2.47 9.96
CA ALA A 126 6.49 -1.79 9.49
C ALA A 126 6.89 -0.61 10.40
N PHE A 127 5.92 0.14 10.92
CA PHE A 127 6.16 1.15 11.95
C PHE A 127 6.73 0.54 13.23
N GLY A 128 6.23 -0.61 13.69
CA GLY A 128 6.82 -1.34 14.82
C GLY A 128 8.31 -1.64 14.60
N ILE A 129 8.67 -2.15 13.43
CA ILE A 129 10.07 -2.43 13.04
C ILE A 129 10.92 -1.14 13.07
N LEU A 130 10.42 -0.07 12.45
CA LEU A 130 11.11 1.23 12.41
C LEU A 130 11.34 1.79 13.81
N LYS A 131 10.31 1.79 14.67
CA LYS A 131 10.40 2.35 16.02
C LYS A 131 11.33 1.54 16.92
N LYS A 132 11.37 0.20 16.76
CA LYS A 132 12.38 -0.64 17.41
C LYS A 132 13.79 -0.27 16.97
N ALA A 133 14.02 -0.20 15.66
CA ALA A 133 15.33 0.16 15.12
C ALA A 133 15.79 1.55 15.59
N ALA A 134 14.89 2.53 15.55
CA ALA A 134 15.18 3.89 15.99
C ALA A 134 15.48 3.96 17.50
N ALA A 135 14.74 3.23 18.34
CA ALA A 135 15.00 3.19 19.78
C ALA A 135 16.36 2.56 20.11
N GLU A 136 16.71 1.47 19.42
CA GLU A 136 18.00 0.82 19.61
C GLU A 136 19.16 1.74 19.22
N VAL A 137 19.07 2.38 18.06
CA VAL A 137 20.08 3.32 17.56
C VAL A 137 20.17 4.58 18.44
N ASN A 138 19.04 5.05 18.98
CA ASN A 138 19.04 6.23 19.84
C ASN A 138 19.71 6.02 21.20
N LYS A 139 20.03 4.78 21.62
CA LYS A 139 20.92 4.54 22.77
C LYS A 139 22.27 5.22 22.59
N ASP A 140 22.80 5.23 21.36
CA ASP A 140 24.05 5.91 21.00
C ASP A 140 23.93 7.44 21.07
N TYR A 141 22.70 7.95 21.05
CA TYR A 141 22.39 9.38 20.96
C TYR A 141 21.67 9.92 22.21
N GLY A 142 21.84 9.23 23.34
CA GLY A 142 21.43 9.69 24.67
C GLY A 142 19.99 9.35 25.04
N LEU A 143 19.34 8.38 24.38
CA LEU A 143 18.14 7.75 24.92
C LEU A 143 18.54 6.83 26.07
N ASP A 144 17.88 6.97 27.22
CA ASP A 144 18.12 6.12 28.38
C ASP A 144 17.96 4.63 27.99
N PRO A 145 18.95 3.76 28.29
CA PRO A 145 18.92 2.36 27.88
C PRO A 145 17.70 1.58 28.39
N LYS A 146 17.20 1.90 29.60
CA LYS A 146 16.03 1.24 30.18
C LYS A 146 14.77 1.67 29.43
N ILE A 147 14.58 2.97 29.15
CA ILE A 147 13.49 3.46 28.31
C ILE A 147 13.55 2.82 26.92
N ALA A 148 14.74 2.78 26.30
CA ALA A 148 14.92 2.17 24.98
C ALA A 148 14.49 0.70 24.96
N GLU A 149 14.86 -0.08 25.98
CA GLU A 149 14.49 -1.50 26.09
C GLU A 149 12.97 -1.71 26.09
N TYR A 150 12.23 -0.92 26.88
CA TYR A 150 10.77 -1.04 26.95
C TYR A 150 10.07 -0.52 25.69
N ILE A 151 10.63 0.51 25.03
CA ILE A 151 10.16 0.94 23.69
C ILE A 151 10.36 -0.20 22.69
N MET A 152 11.53 -0.84 22.67
CA MET A 152 11.82 -1.95 21.76
C MET A 152 10.86 -3.13 21.99
N LYS A 153 10.57 -3.49 23.25
CA LYS A 153 9.59 -4.52 23.61
C LYS A 153 8.17 -4.19 23.11
N ALA A 154 7.70 -2.97 23.34
CA ALA A 154 6.40 -2.52 22.87
C ALA A 154 6.33 -2.46 21.34
N ALA A 155 7.39 -1.99 20.68
CA ALA A 155 7.50 -1.94 19.23
C ALA A 155 7.53 -3.35 18.60
N ASP A 156 8.13 -4.34 19.27
CA ASP A 156 8.06 -5.75 18.88
C ASP A 156 6.62 -6.29 18.93
N GLU A 157 5.81 -5.89 19.92
CA GLU A 157 4.39 -6.29 19.98
C GLU A 157 3.58 -5.68 18.82
N VAL A 158 3.87 -4.43 18.44
CA VAL A 158 3.28 -3.80 17.24
C VAL A 158 3.71 -4.54 15.98
N ALA A 159 5.01 -4.80 15.81
CA ALA A 159 5.54 -5.51 14.64
C ALA A 159 4.98 -6.94 14.51
N ALA A 160 4.71 -7.61 15.64
CA ALA A 160 4.13 -8.95 15.71
C ALA A 160 2.59 -8.96 15.57
N GLY A 161 1.94 -7.80 15.43
CA GLY A 161 0.47 -7.71 15.27
C GLY A 161 -0.34 -7.95 16.55
N LYS A 162 0.28 -7.88 17.73
CA LYS A 162 -0.42 -8.09 19.01
C LYS A 162 -1.29 -6.90 19.43
N LEU A 163 -1.10 -5.75 18.78
CA LEU A 163 -1.71 -4.48 19.13
C LEU A 163 -2.55 -3.88 17.98
N ASP A 164 -2.91 -4.69 16.97
CA ASP A 164 -3.60 -4.24 15.75
C ASP A 164 -4.92 -3.48 16.04
N ASP A 165 -5.58 -3.77 17.15
CA ASP A 165 -6.83 -3.10 17.55
C ASP A 165 -6.62 -1.67 18.09
N HIS A 166 -5.38 -1.22 18.29
CA HIS A 166 -5.06 0.13 18.79
C HIS A 166 -4.77 1.15 17.69
N PHE A 167 -5.07 0.81 16.44
CA PHE A 167 -4.81 1.65 15.26
C PHE A 167 -6.09 1.96 14.49
N PRO A 168 -6.94 2.89 14.97
CA PRO A 168 -8.28 3.12 14.41
C PRO A 168 -8.29 4.04 13.18
N LEU A 169 -7.14 4.62 12.80
CA LEU A 169 -7.07 5.66 11.79
C LEU A 169 -7.21 5.12 10.36
N ALA A 170 -7.92 5.88 9.53
CA ALA A 170 -8.13 5.57 8.11
C ALA A 170 -6.96 6.03 7.23
N VAL A 171 -6.83 5.44 6.03
CA VAL A 171 -5.89 5.87 4.97
C VAL A 171 -6.11 7.35 4.62
N TRP A 172 -7.37 7.78 4.59
CA TRP A 172 -7.81 9.14 4.25
C TRP A 172 -7.56 10.15 5.39
N GLN A 173 -6.30 10.34 5.76
CA GLN A 173 -5.80 11.30 6.76
C GLN A 173 -4.92 12.37 6.10
N THR A 174 -3.99 13.01 6.83
CA THR A 174 -3.01 13.89 6.17
C THR A 174 -2.12 13.12 5.19
N GLY A 175 -1.72 13.76 4.10
CA GLY A 175 -0.89 13.14 3.07
C GLY A 175 0.51 12.72 3.54
N SER A 176 1.02 13.31 4.63
CA SER A 176 2.30 12.89 5.23
C SER A 176 2.18 11.71 6.20
N GLY A 177 0.97 11.20 6.47
CA GLY A 177 0.75 10.11 7.41
C GLY A 177 1.08 10.45 8.88
N THR A 178 1.16 11.74 9.22
CA THR A 178 1.52 12.21 10.56
C THR A 178 0.61 11.66 11.66
N GLN A 179 -0.70 11.55 11.43
CA GLN A 179 -1.59 11.02 12.46
C GLN A 179 -1.28 9.54 12.77
N THR A 180 -0.91 8.74 11.76
CA THR A 180 -0.47 7.35 11.96
C THR A 180 0.85 7.27 12.69
N ASN A 181 1.84 8.11 12.34
CA ASN A 181 3.11 8.17 13.09
C ASN A 181 2.84 8.50 14.58
N MET A 182 1.98 9.47 14.85
CA MET A 182 1.64 9.83 16.22
C MET A 182 0.83 8.75 16.94
N ASN A 183 -0.09 8.07 16.27
CA ASN A 183 -0.81 6.93 16.83
C ASN A 183 0.14 5.80 17.23
N VAL A 184 1.12 5.47 16.38
CA VAL A 184 2.19 4.51 16.70
C VAL A 184 3.00 4.97 17.90
N ASN A 185 3.40 6.24 17.92
CA ASN A 185 4.16 6.80 19.04
C ASN A 185 3.37 6.70 20.36
N GLU A 186 2.08 7.07 20.36
CA GLU A 186 1.21 7.00 21.53
C GLU A 186 1.02 5.55 22.02
N VAL A 187 0.74 4.61 21.11
CA VAL A 187 0.55 3.19 21.46
C VAL A 187 1.81 2.59 22.06
N ILE A 188 2.97 2.78 21.41
CA ILE A 188 4.25 2.25 21.90
C ILE A 188 4.62 2.91 23.24
N SER A 189 4.42 4.23 23.37
CA SER A 189 4.66 4.98 24.60
C SER A 189 3.85 4.42 25.76
N ASN A 190 2.54 4.28 25.59
CA ASN A 190 1.65 3.79 26.63
C ASN A 190 1.88 2.32 26.97
N ARG A 191 2.16 1.48 25.98
CA ARG A 191 2.51 0.09 26.24
C ARG A 191 3.84 -0.04 26.99
N ALA A 192 4.84 0.76 26.63
CA ALA A 192 6.11 0.81 27.35
C ALA A 192 5.93 1.29 28.80
N ILE A 193 5.11 2.33 29.04
CA ILE A 193 4.75 2.81 30.38
C ILE A 193 4.11 1.69 31.21
N GLU A 194 3.14 0.97 30.65
CA GLU A 194 2.47 -0.13 31.33
C GLU A 194 3.45 -1.26 31.69
N LEU A 195 4.34 -1.65 30.76
CA LEU A 195 5.38 -2.63 31.03
C LEU A 195 6.36 -2.19 32.14
N MET A 196 6.50 -0.88 32.35
CA MET A 196 7.30 -0.29 33.43
C MET A 196 6.49 -0.09 34.73
N GLY A 197 5.21 -0.49 34.77
CA GLY A 197 4.33 -0.30 35.93
C GLY A 197 3.81 1.13 36.11
N GLY A 198 3.89 1.97 35.08
CA GLY A 198 3.41 3.35 35.11
C GLY A 198 1.93 3.50 34.75
N LYS A 199 1.46 4.75 34.68
CA LYS A 199 0.06 5.09 34.41
C LYS A 199 -0.16 5.46 32.93
N LEU A 200 -1.05 4.77 32.23
CA LEU A 200 -1.43 5.10 30.86
C LEU A 200 -1.84 6.59 30.69
N GLY A 201 -1.39 7.21 29.62
CA GLY A 201 -1.65 8.61 29.28
C GLY A 201 -0.77 9.63 30.01
N SER A 202 0.09 9.20 30.96
CA SER A 202 0.98 10.10 31.70
C SER A 202 2.08 10.74 30.84
N LYS A 203 2.50 10.03 29.78
CA LYS A 203 3.72 10.34 28.98
C LYS A 203 5.01 10.28 29.82
N ASP A 204 4.96 9.60 30.97
CA ASP A 204 6.05 9.43 31.92
C ASP A 204 6.10 7.96 32.39
N PRO A 205 7.26 7.28 32.31
CA PRO A 205 8.57 7.79 31.91
C PRO A 205 8.82 7.84 30.40
N VAL A 206 7.90 7.31 29.57
CA VAL A 206 8.08 7.26 28.11
C VAL A 206 7.22 8.34 27.47
N HIS A 207 7.84 9.31 26.81
CA HIS A 207 7.14 10.37 26.11
C HIS A 207 7.04 10.03 24.60
N PRO A 208 5.86 10.16 23.97
CA PRO A 208 5.65 9.72 22.58
C PRO A 208 6.51 10.51 21.59
N ASN A 209 6.76 11.81 21.83
CA ASN A 209 7.62 12.61 20.96
C ASN A 209 9.10 12.46 21.34
N ASP A 210 9.46 12.90 22.54
CA ASP A 210 10.85 13.03 23.00
C ASP A 210 11.61 11.69 23.12
N HIS A 211 10.91 10.58 23.31
CA HIS A 211 11.50 9.24 23.40
C HIS A 211 11.19 8.39 22.16
N VAL A 212 9.91 8.10 21.87
CA VAL A 212 9.53 7.18 20.78
C VAL A 212 9.80 7.79 19.39
N ASN A 213 9.56 9.09 19.23
CA ASN A 213 9.82 9.84 18.00
C ASN A 213 11.19 10.55 17.99
N LYS A 214 12.09 10.21 18.93
CA LYS A 214 13.43 10.84 19.03
C LYS A 214 14.20 10.67 17.72
N SER A 215 14.83 11.76 17.27
CA SER A 215 15.66 11.85 16.05
C SER A 215 14.91 11.62 14.73
N GLN A 216 13.58 11.65 14.77
CA GLN A 216 12.69 11.35 13.64
C GLN A 216 11.73 12.51 13.33
N SER A 217 11.11 12.47 12.16
CA SER A 217 10.04 13.35 11.71
C SER A 217 8.88 12.51 11.18
N SER A 218 7.64 13.03 11.24
CA SER A 218 6.54 12.35 10.55
C SER A 218 6.81 12.22 9.04
N ASN A 219 7.50 13.21 8.47
CA ASN A 219 7.76 13.25 7.03
C ASN A 219 8.78 12.19 6.58
N ASP A 220 9.71 11.76 7.44
CA ASP A 220 10.69 10.72 7.08
C ASP A 220 10.36 9.34 7.66
N THR A 221 9.47 9.25 8.64
CA THR A 221 9.02 7.98 9.23
C THR A 221 7.97 7.27 8.38
N PHE A 222 6.96 7.98 7.87
CA PHE A 222 5.90 7.36 7.08
C PHE A 222 6.43 6.76 5.76
N PRO A 223 7.26 7.47 4.95
CA PRO A 223 7.87 6.88 3.77
C PRO A 223 8.73 5.66 4.06
N THR A 224 9.50 5.69 5.16
CA THR A 224 10.26 4.52 5.60
C THR A 224 9.35 3.34 5.95
N ALA A 225 8.25 3.56 6.68
CA ALA A 225 7.29 2.51 6.98
C ALA A 225 6.61 1.95 5.72
N MET A 226 6.27 2.81 4.74
CA MET A 226 5.72 2.39 3.45
C MET A 226 6.68 1.45 2.70
N HIS A 227 7.95 1.82 2.61
CA HIS A 227 8.98 1.02 1.92
C HIS A 227 9.25 -0.31 2.63
N ILE A 228 9.32 -0.31 3.96
CA ILE A 228 9.46 -1.55 4.74
C ILE A 228 8.25 -2.47 4.52
N ALA A 229 7.03 -1.93 4.56
CA ALA A 229 5.81 -2.69 4.34
C ALA A 229 5.77 -3.29 2.92
N ALA A 230 6.03 -2.47 1.89
CA ALA A 230 6.03 -2.91 0.50
C ALA A 230 7.05 -4.02 0.25
N ALA A 231 8.29 -3.85 0.71
CA ALA A 231 9.33 -4.85 0.53
C ALA A 231 9.00 -6.16 1.27
N LYS A 232 8.45 -6.11 2.49
CA LYS A 232 8.01 -7.32 3.20
C LYS A 232 6.87 -8.04 2.49
N GLU A 233 5.81 -7.33 2.10
CA GLU A 233 4.67 -7.93 1.37
C GLU A 233 5.11 -8.57 0.05
N VAL A 234 6.03 -7.92 -0.68
CA VAL A 234 6.56 -8.50 -1.92
C VAL A 234 7.35 -9.79 -1.66
N ASN A 235 8.24 -9.79 -0.66
CA ASN A 235 9.10 -10.95 -0.38
C ASN A 235 8.36 -12.10 0.32
N GLU A 236 7.39 -11.81 1.18
CA GLU A 236 6.72 -12.80 2.03
C GLU A 236 5.42 -13.34 1.44
N VAL A 237 4.75 -12.58 0.56
CA VAL A 237 3.44 -12.95 0.00
C VAL A 237 3.51 -13.06 -1.53
N LEU A 238 3.86 -11.98 -2.21
CA LEU A 238 3.73 -11.90 -3.67
C LEU A 238 4.68 -12.85 -4.41
N LEU A 239 5.99 -12.74 -4.15
CA LEU A 239 6.99 -13.56 -4.84
C LEU A 239 6.80 -15.06 -4.55
N PRO A 240 6.53 -15.51 -3.30
CA PRO A 240 6.18 -16.90 -3.03
C PRO A 240 4.93 -17.36 -3.81
N GLY A 241 3.89 -16.53 -3.88
CA GLY A 241 2.68 -16.84 -4.66
C GLY A 241 2.96 -17.02 -6.16
N LEU A 242 3.74 -16.11 -6.74
CA LEU A 242 4.14 -16.18 -8.16
C LEU A 242 5.05 -17.39 -8.43
N ARG A 243 5.98 -17.71 -7.53
CA ARG A 243 6.84 -18.91 -7.65
C ARG A 243 6.02 -20.20 -7.59
N LYS A 244 5.04 -20.28 -6.67
CA LYS A 244 4.12 -21.41 -6.60
C LYS A 244 3.33 -21.59 -7.91
N LEU A 245 2.84 -20.50 -8.50
CA LEU A 245 2.15 -20.52 -9.79
C LEU A 245 3.09 -20.93 -10.93
N HIS A 246 4.28 -20.34 -11.01
CA HIS A 246 5.32 -20.69 -11.98
C HIS A 246 5.59 -22.19 -11.98
N ASP A 247 5.87 -22.77 -10.81
CA ASP A 247 6.24 -24.18 -10.69
C ASP A 247 5.06 -25.11 -11.05
N ALA A 248 3.83 -24.71 -10.74
CA ALA A 248 2.64 -25.45 -11.14
C ALA A 248 2.44 -25.44 -12.66
N LEU A 249 2.60 -24.28 -13.30
CA LEU A 249 2.55 -24.15 -14.76
C LEU A 249 3.68 -24.94 -15.42
N GLU A 250 4.88 -24.94 -14.84
CA GLU A 250 6.02 -25.67 -15.40
C GLU A 250 5.81 -27.19 -15.34
N ARG A 251 5.27 -27.70 -14.22
CA ARG A 251 4.89 -29.11 -14.12
C ARG A 251 3.83 -29.49 -15.17
N LYS A 252 2.80 -28.65 -15.34
CA LYS A 252 1.76 -28.89 -16.34
C LYS A 252 2.26 -28.77 -17.77
N SER A 253 3.15 -27.82 -18.06
CA SER A 253 3.82 -27.73 -19.36
C SER A 253 4.55 -29.03 -19.71
N LYS A 254 5.29 -29.62 -18.76
CA LYS A 254 5.98 -30.91 -18.95
C LYS A 254 5.02 -32.09 -19.10
N GLU A 255 3.94 -32.11 -18.31
CA GLU A 255 2.89 -33.15 -18.40
C GLU A 255 2.20 -33.15 -19.79
N PHE A 256 2.08 -31.97 -20.40
CA PHE A 256 1.35 -31.75 -21.65
C PHE A 256 2.24 -31.73 -22.90
N ASP A 257 3.53 -32.06 -22.77
CA ASP A 257 4.53 -31.87 -23.83
C ASP A 257 4.25 -32.72 -25.08
N ASN A 258 3.57 -33.85 -24.92
CA ASN A 258 3.22 -34.76 -26.02
C ASN A 258 1.78 -34.59 -26.55
N ILE A 259 1.00 -33.65 -26.01
CA ILE A 259 -0.40 -33.43 -26.41
C ILE A 259 -0.42 -32.42 -27.55
N ILE A 260 -0.53 -32.89 -28.79
CA ILE A 260 -0.65 -32.02 -29.97
C ILE A 260 -2.08 -31.49 -30.07
N LYS A 261 -2.23 -30.18 -30.26
CA LYS A 261 -3.49 -29.47 -30.49
C LYS A 261 -3.39 -28.51 -31.66
N ILE A 262 -4.54 -28.01 -32.13
CA ILE A 262 -4.61 -26.95 -33.14
C ILE A 262 -4.32 -25.60 -32.47
N GLY A 263 -3.36 -24.85 -33.00
CA GLY A 263 -3.11 -23.48 -32.59
C GLY A 263 -4.22 -22.54 -33.06
N ARG A 264 -4.36 -21.40 -32.39
CA ARG A 264 -5.29 -20.34 -32.84
C ARG A 264 -4.62 -18.98 -32.89
N THR A 265 -4.70 -18.34 -34.05
CA THR A 265 -4.32 -16.93 -34.25
C THR A 265 -5.54 -16.18 -34.73
N HIS A 266 -5.83 -15.01 -34.15
CA HIS A 266 -7.10 -14.30 -34.40
C HIS A 266 -8.34 -15.17 -34.12
N THR A 267 -8.25 -16.11 -33.16
CA THR A 267 -9.28 -17.13 -32.83
C THR A 267 -9.63 -18.11 -33.95
N GLN A 268 -8.95 -18.03 -35.10
CA GLN A 268 -9.09 -18.96 -36.22
C GLN A 268 -8.12 -20.13 -36.08
N ASP A 269 -8.48 -21.29 -36.62
CA ASP A 269 -7.62 -22.47 -36.67
C ASP A 269 -6.30 -22.16 -37.41
N ALA A 270 -5.19 -22.64 -36.85
CA ALA A 270 -3.84 -22.43 -37.36
C ALA A 270 -3.05 -23.75 -37.40
N VAL A 271 -1.73 -23.67 -37.51
CA VAL A 271 -0.85 -24.85 -37.47
C VAL A 271 -0.81 -25.46 -36.06
N PRO A 272 -0.51 -26.78 -35.94
CA PRO A 272 -0.43 -27.43 -34.65
C PRO A 272 0.73 -26.96 -33.76
N LEU A 273 0.54 -27.08 -32.45
CA LEU A 273 1.57 -26.99 -31.41
C LEU A 273 1.23 -27.98 -30.29
N THR A 274 2.15 -28.23 -29.37
CA THR A 274 1.82 -29.01 -28.17
C THR A 274 1.18 -28.11 -27.11
N LEU A 275 0.28 -28.66 -26.31
CA LEU A 275 -0.27 -27.97 -25.15
C LEU A 275 0.84 -27.63 -24.13
N GLY A 276 1.89 -28.45 -24.07
CA GLY A 276 3.12 -28.14 -23.33
C GLY A 276 3.82 -26.86 -23.82
N GLN A 277 3.93 -26.65 -25.14
CA GLN A 277 4.46 -25.42 -25.73
C GLN A 277 3.61 -24.20 -25.36
N GLU A 278 2.28 -24.31 -25.43
CA GLU A 278 1.36 -23.24 -25.03
C GLU A 278 1.57 -22.86 -23.54
N PHE A 279 1.59 -23.85 -22.64
CA PHE A 279 1.84 -23.62 -21.21
C PHE A 279 3.24 -23.11 -20.91
N SER A 280 4.25 -23.46 -21.72
CA SER A 280 5.62 -22.95 -21.56
C SER A 280 5.69 -21.42 -21.73
N ALA A 281 4.80 -20.84 -22.55
CA ALA A 281 4.70 -19.39 -22.68
C ALA A 281 4.18 -18.74 -21.37
N TYR A 282 3.20 -19.37 -20.71
CA TYR A 282 2.66 -18.91 -19.43
C TYR A 282 3.74 -18.96 -18.34
N VAL A 283 4.52 -20.05 -18.27
CA VAL A 283 5.68 -20.18 -17.39
C VAL A 283 6.64 -19.00 -17.58
N GLN A 284 6.98 -18.70 -18.84
CA GLN A 284 7.89 -17.61 -19.17
C GLN A 284 7.33 -16.23 -18.77
N GLN A 285 6.03 -16.00 -18.93
CA GLN A 285 5.39 -14.75 -18.50
C GLN A 285 5.48 -14.54 -16.99
N ILE A 286 5.24 -15.59 -16.18
CA ILE A 286 5.38 -15.51 -14.71
C ILE A 286 6.85 -15.31 -14.31
N LYS A 287 7.78 -16.05 -14.93
CA LYS A 287 9.22 -15.89 -14.71
C LYS A 287 9.69 -14.45 -14.95
N TYR A 288 9.29 -13.85 -16.07
CA TYR A 288 9.59 -12.45 -16.36
C TYR A 288 8.86 -11.47 -15.44
N GLY A 289 7.67 -11.81 -14.96
CA GLY A 289 6.97 -11.06 -13.93
C GLY A 289 7.79 -10.95 -12.63
N ILE A 290 8.31 -12.09 -12.15
CA ILE A 290 9.17 -12.15 -10.96
C ILE A 290 10.41 -11.26 -11.14
N ILE A 291 11.13 -11.38 -12.27
CA ILE A 291 12.34 -10.60 -12.54
C ILE A 291 12.04 -9.09 -12.54
N ARG A 292 10.91 -8.66 -13.13
CA ARG A 292 10.50 -7.24 -13.14
C ARG A 292 10.23 -6.70 -11.75
N ILE A 293 9.56 -7.48 -10.90
CA ILE A 293 9.29 -7.10 -9.52
C ILE A 293 10.60 -7.00 -8.73
N GLU A 294 11.49 -7.98 -8.85
CA GLU A 294 12.80 -7.99 -8.18
C GLU A 294 13.68 -6.79 -8.62
N ALA A 295 13.61 -6.38 -9.88
CA ALA A 295 14.29 -5.18 -10.37
C ALA A 295 13.71 -3.88 -9.77
N ALA A 296 12.39 -3.76 -9.66
CA ALA A 296 11.74 -2.60 -9.04
C ALA A 296 12.04 -2.48 -7.53
N LEU A 297 12.21 -3.61 -6.83
CA LEU A 297 12.49 -3.63 -5.39
C LEU A 297 13.78 -2.91 -4.99
N THR A 298 14.78 -2.80 -5.86
CA THR A 298 16.08 -2.24 -5.44
C THR A 298 15.95 -0.82 -4.89
N ARG A 299 15.09 0.02 -5.48
CA ARG A 299 14.84 1.39 -4.99
C ARG A 299 13.88 1.44 -3.81
N VAL A 300 13.00 0.44 -3.67
CA VAL A 300 12.14 0.29 -2.48
C VAL A 300 12.96 0.03 -1.22
N TYR A 301 14.14 -0.57 -1.35
CA TYR A 301 15.06 -0.76 -0.22
C TYR A 301 15.71 0.53 0.29
N GLU A 302 15.57 1.65 -0.41
CA GLU A 302 16.10 2.95 0.02
C GLU A 302 15.14 3.63 1.00
N LEU A 303 15.63 3.93 2.21
CA LEU A 303 14.81 4.47 3.31
C LEU A 303 15.02 5.98 3.50
N ALA A 304 13.92 6.71 3.67
CA ALA A 304 13.90 8.16 3.89
C ALA A 304 14.35 8.59 5.31
N ALA A 305 14.27 7.71 6.31
CA ALA A 305 14.64 7.99 7.70
C ALA A 305 16.00 8.70 7.81
N GLY A 306 16.02 9.80 8.57
CA GLY A 306 17.16 10.71 8.68
C GLY A 306 17.07 11.95 7.79
N GLY A 307 16.11 12.01 6.86
CA GLY A 307 15.80 13.23 6.09
C GLY A 307 15.05 14.30 6.89
N THR A 308 14.42 13.91 8.00
CA THR A 308 13.62 14.73 8.91
C THR A 308 12.50 15.51 8.23
N ALA A 309 12.47 16.84 8.34
CA ALA A 309 11.32 17.64 7.90
C ALA A 309 11.28 17.83 6.37
N VAL A 310 12.43 18.15 5.77
CA VAL A 310 12.55 18.60 4.37
C VAL A 310 13.73 17.98 3.62
N GLY A 311 14.40 16.97 4.20
CA GLY A 311 15.50 16.24 3.57
C GLY A 311 16.89 16.63 4.06
N THR A 312 17.02 17.67 4.87
CA THR A 312 18.32 18.18 5.34
C THR A 312 18.92 17.40 6.51
N GLY A 313 18.11 16.62 7.22
CA GLY A 313 18.52 15.98 8.48
C GLY A 313 18.61 16.94 9.68
N LEU A 314 18.00 18.12 9.60
CA LEU A 314 17.88 19.02 10.76
C LEU A 314 17.16 18.31 11.91
N ASN A 315 17.69 18.44 13.13
CA ASN A 315 17.19 17.79 14.36
C ASN A 315 17.29 16.25 14.41
N THR A 316 18.09 15.64 13.52
CA THR A 316 18.61 14.28 13.75
C THR A 316 20.10 14.32 14.08
N ARG A 317 20.76 13.15 14.13
CA ARG A 317 22.19 13.02 14.46
C ARG A 317 22.96 12.46 13.26
N ILE A 318 24.19 12.91 13.09
CA ILE A 318 25.11 12.32 12.10
C ILE A 318 25.29 10.83 12.40
N GLY A 319 25.11 9.99 11.38
CA GLY A 319 25.14 8.53 11.49
C GLY A 319 23.81 7.87 11.85
N PHE A 320 22.75 8.63 12.20
CA PHE A 320 21.45 8.04 12.54
C PHE A 320 20.82 7.34 11.33
N ALA A 321 20.86 7.97 10.16
CA ALA A 321 20.22 7.48 8.93
C ALA A 321 20.81 6.13 8.47
N GLU A 322 22.13 6.00 8.51
CA GLU A 322 22.86 4.78 8.14
C GLU A 322 22.62 3.67 9.16
N LYS A 323 22.70 3.99 10.45
CA LYS A 323 22.51 3.01 11.53
C LYS A 323 21.07 2.48 11.59
N VAL A 324 20.07 3.34 11.43
CA VAL A 324 18.66 2.91 11.45
C VAL A 324 18.35 2.04 10.25
N ALA A 325 18.84 2.36 9.05
CA ALA A 325 18.66 1.51 7.87
C ALA A 325 19.34 0.15 8.05
N ALA A 326 20.59 0.11 8.53
CA ALA A 326 21.29 -1.13 8.83
C ALA A 326 20.56 -1.99 9.88
N LYS A 327 20.02 -1.35 10.91
CA LYS A 327 19.24 -2.05 11.94
C LYS A 327 17.92 -2.60 11.40
N VAL A 328 17.22 -1.85 10.55
CA VAL A 328 16.03 -2.36 9.85
C VAL A 328 16.40 -3.59 9.01
N SER A 329 17.50 -3.54 8.25
CA SER A 329 18.00 -4.67 7.46
C SER A 329 18.30 -5.90 8.30
N GLU A 330 18.93 -5.73 9.46
CA GLU A 330 19.19 -6.81 10.42
C GLU A 330 17.88 -7.43 10.92
N LEU A 331 16.90 -6.61 11.29
CA LEU A 331 15.62 -7.06 11.84
C LEU A 331 14.74 -7.78 10.81
N THR A 332 14.83 -7.41 9.53
CA THR A 332 14.00 -8.00 8.47
C THR A 332 14.71 -9.06 7.64
N GLY A 333 16.05 -9.11 7.67
CA GLY A 333 16.84 -9.92 6.74
C GLY A 333 16.76 -9.44 5.28
N LEU A 334 16.35 -8.19 5.05
CA LEU A 334 16.21 -7.58 3.72
C LEU A 334 17.25 -6.48 3.54
N PRO A 335 17.74 -6.20 2.31
CA PRO A 335 18.90 -5.35 2.09
C PRO A 335 18.55 -3.84 2.07
N PHE A 336 17.88 -3.35 3.12
CA PHE A 336 17.59 -1.91 3.24
C PHE A 336 18.86 -1.08 3.38
N ILE A 337 18.84 0.09 2.77
CA ILE A 337 19.90 1.09 2.85
C ILE A 337 19.28 2.47 3.08
N THR A 338 20.09 3.43 3.54
CA THR A 338 19.63 4.81 3.62
C THR A 338 19.60 5.41 2.21
N ALA A 339 18.54 6.15 1.86
CA ALA A 339 18.44 6.76 0.53
C ALA A 339 19.58 7.77 0.31
N PRO A 340 20.28 7.74 -0.84
CA PRO A 340 21.42 8.61 -1.09
C PRO A 340 21.01 10.09 -1.18
N ASN A 341 19.79 10.37 -1.63
CA ASN A 341 19.22 11.71 -1.67
C ASN A 341 17.89 11.76 -0.89
N LYS A 342 17.90 12.44 0.25
CA LYS A 342 16.72 12.56 1.11
C LYS A 342 15.67 13.54 0.58
N PHE A 343 16.03 14.44 -0.33
CA PHE A 343 15.05 15.33 -0.95
C PHE A 343 14.17 14.56 -1.93
N GLU A 344 14.78 13.70 -2.76
CA GLU A 344 14.05 12.80 -3.66
C GLU A 344 13.13 11.86 -2.87
N ALA A 345 13.69 11.16 -1.87
CA ALA A 345 12.95 10.18 -1.07
C ALA A 345 11.76 10.76 -0.25
N LEU A 346 11.71 12.08 -0.06
CA LEU A 346 10.63 12.78 0.63
C LEU A 346 9.68 13.51 -0.31
N ALA A 347 10.18 14.07 -1.40
CA ALA A 347 9.38 14.87 -2.34
C ALA A 347 8.60 14.00 -3.34
N ALA A 348 9.07 12.77 -3.58
CA ALA A 348 8.47 11.83 -4.52
C ALA A 348 8.44 10.41 -3.94
N HIS A 349 7.58 9.57 -4.54
CA HIS A 349 7.49 8.15 -4.26
C HIS A 349 7.61 7.34 -5.55
N ASP A 350 8.59 7.70 -6.38
CA ASP A 350 8.79 7.13 -7.72
C ASP A 350 9.11 5.63 -7.65
N ALA A 351 9.82 5.17 -6.61
CA ALA A 351 10.05 3.76 -6.36
C ALA A 351 8.74 2.95 -6.18
N LEU A 352 7.73 3.54 -5.53
CA LEU A 352 6.42 2.90 -5.36
C LEU A 352 5.60 2.92 -6.66
N VAL A 353 5.74 3.97 -7.48
CA VAL A 353 5.15 4.04 -8.82
C VAL A 353 5.77 2.99 -9.74
N GLU A 354 7.09 2.84 -9.73
CA GLU A 354 7.81 1.82 -10.50
C GLU A 354 7.38 0.40 -10.09
N LEU A 355 7.32 0.12 -8.78
CA LEU A 355 6.82 -1.15 -8.27
C LEU A 355 5.39 -1.40 -8.74
N SER A 356 4.50 -0.41 -8.65
CA SER A 356 3.12 -0.52 -9.14
C SER A 356 3.07 -0.80 -10.65
N GLY A 357 3.98 -0.24 -11.44
CA GLY A 357 4.10 -0.53 -12.87
C GLY A 357 4.52 -1.97 -13.17
N ALA A 358 5.43 -2.53 -12.37
CA ALA A 358 5.79 -3.95 -12.45
C ALA A 358 4.59 -4.84 -12.10
N LEU A 359 3.85 -4.51 -11.03
CA LEU A 359 2.62 -5.23 -10.65
C LEU A 359 1.56 -5.18 -11.76
N ASN A 360 1.35 -4.01 -12.38
CA ASN A 360 0.43 -3.86 -13.50
C ASN A 360 0.82 -4.75 -14.69
N THR A 361 2.12 -4.87 -14.99
CA THR A 361 2.61 -5.77 -16.05
C THR A 361 2.34 -7.24 -15.73
N VAL A 362 2.49 -7.63 -14.46
CA VAL A 362 2.15 -8.99 -13.99
C VAL A 362 0.65 -9.23 -14.09
N ALA A 363 -0.19 -8.25 -13.75
CA ALA A 363 -1.65 -8.36 -13.88
C ALA A 363 -2.08 -8.62 -15.33
N CYS A 364 -1.48 -7.92 -16.32
CA CYS A 364 -1.74 -8.20 -17.74
C CYS A 364 -1.35 -9.63 -18.15
N SER A 365 -0.24 -10.14 -17.59
CA SER A 365 0.22 -11.50 -17.84
C SER A 365 -0.75 -12.53 -17.26
N LEU A 366 -1.16 -12.34 -15.99
CA LEU A 366 -2.14 -13.19 -15.32
C LEU A 366 -3.50 -13.16 -16.02
N MET A 367 -3.95 -11.99 -16.48
CA MET A 367 -5.18 -11.84 -17.26
C MET A 367 -5.14 -12.71 -18.53
N LYS A 368 -4.03 -12.68 -19.27
CA LYS A 368 -3.88 -13.51 -20.48
C LYS A 368 -3.93 -15.00 -20.15
N ILE A 369 -3.19 -15.43 -19.13
CA ILE A 369 -3.10 -16.84 -18.71
C ILE A 369 -4.47 -17.34 -18.23
N ALA A 370 -5.11 -16.62 -17.32
CA ALA A 370 -6.42 -16.98 -16.76
C ALA A 370 -7.50 -17.01 -17.85
N ASN A 371 -7.51 -16.02 -18.74
CA ASN A 371 -8.48 -15.98 -19.84
C ASN A 371 -8.28 -17.14 -20.83
N ASP A 372 -7.04 -17.49 -21.17
CA ASP A 372 -6.79 -18.65 -22.02
C ASP A 372 -7.28 -19.94 -21.37
N ILE A 373 -6.90 -20.21 -20.12
CA ILE A 373 -7.32 -21.41 -19.40
C ILE A 373 -8.84 -21.50 -19.34
N ARG A 374 -9.52 -20.37 -19.07
CA ARG A 374 -10.99 -20.29 -19.09
C ARG A 374 -11.59 -20.64 -20.45
N PHE A 375 -11.03 -20.14 -21.56
CA PHE A 375 -11.54 -20.45 -22.89
C PHE A 375 -11.23 -21.90 -23.30
N LEU A 376 -10.03 -22.40 -22.98
CA LEU A 376 -9.64 -23.80 -23.24
C LEU A 376 -10.51 -24.79 -22.46
N GLY A 377 -10.94 -24.42 -21.26
CA GLY A 377 -11.88 -25.19 -20.45
C GLY A 377 -13.36 -25.04 -20.83
N SER A 378 -13.71 -24.12 -21.75
CA SER A 378 -15.11 -23.86 -22.11
C SER A 378 -15.81 -25.11 -22.68
N GLY A 379 -17.01 -25.42 -22.20
CA GLY A 379 -17.67 -26.69 -22.51
C GLY A 379 -18.97 -26.90 -21.72
N PRO A 380 -19.46 -28.15 -21.58
CA PRO A 380 -18.80 -29.38 -22.01
C PRO A 380 -18.97 -29.69 -23.51
N ARG A 381 -19.94 -29.09 -24.21
CA ARG A 381 -20.26 -29.46 -25.62
C ARG A 381 -20.37 -28.29 -26.60
N SER A 382 -20.29 -27.06 -26.13
CA SER A 382 -20.46 -25.85 -26.97
C SER A 382 -19.33 -24.84 -26.76
N GLY A 383 -18.14 -25.33 -26.44
CA GLY A 383 -16.92 -24.54 -26.27
C GLY A 383 -15.74 -25.21 -26.96
N LEU A 384 -14.53 -24.95 -26.47
CA LEU A 384 -13.30 -25.57 -26.98
C LEU A 384 -13.08 -26.98 -26.41
N GLY A 385 -13.34 -27.19 -25.12
CA GLY A 385 -13.25 -28.50 -24.45
C GLY A 385 -11.85 -29.11 -24.46
N GLU A 386 -10.78 -28.30 -24.46
CA GLU A 386 -9.39 -28.78 -24.49
C GLU A 386 -8.85 -29.08 -23.08
N LEU A 387 -9.38 -28.42 -22.06
CA LEU A 387 -9.03 -28.66 -20.65
C LEU A 387 -10.26 -29.08 -19.86
N ILE A 388 -10.04 -29.98 -18.91
CA ILE A 388 -10.99 -30.29 -17.84
C ILE A 388 -10.40 -29.66 -16.57
N LEU A 389 -11.13 -28.74 -15.94
CA LEU A 389 -10.67 -28.00 -14.78
C LEU A 389 -11.20 -28.65 -13.49
N PRO A 390 -10.48 -28.54 -12.34
CA PRO A 390 -10.96 -29.12 -11.09
C PRO A 390 -12.28 -28.48 -10.62
N GLU A 391 -13.26 -29.32 -10.27
CA GLU A 391 -14.52 -28.90 -9.65
C GLU A 391 -14.33 -28.71 -8.14
N ASN A 392 -14.52 -27.49 -7.64
CA ASN A 392 -14.34 -27.16 -6.22
C ASN A 392 -15.65 -26.89 -5.48
N GLU A 393 -16.72 -26.53 -6.20
CA GLU A 393 -18.04 -26.26 -5.65
C GLU A 393 -19.11 -26.92 -6.53
N PRO A 394 -20.24 -27.40 -5.96
CA PRO A 394 -21.29 -28.00 -6.76
C PRO A 394 -21.78 -27.04 -7.84
N GLY A 395 -21.77 -27.52 -9.08
CA GLY A 395 -22.42 -26.83 -10.20
C GLY A 395 -23.93 -26.64 -10.01
N SER A 396 -24.60 -26.18 -11.05
CA SER A 396 -26.06 -26.05 -11.01
C SER A 396 -26.72 -27.41 -10.74
N SER A 397 -27.58 -27.49 -9.72
CA SER A 397 -28.27 -28.72 -9.28
C SER A 397 -29.01 -29.51 -10.38
N ILE A 398 -29.30 -28.89 -11.53
CA ILE A 398 -29.97 -29.51 -12.69
C ILE A 398 -29.02 -29.84 -13.85
N MET A 399 -27.78 -29.33 -13.84
CA MET A 399 -26.80 -29.48 -14.92
C MET A 399 -25.52 -30.13 -14.37
N PRO A 400 -25.43 -31.46 -14.34
CA PRO A 400 -24.35 -32.19 -13.68
C PRO A 400 -22.96 -31.95 -14.29
N ASP A 401 -22.89 -31.58 -15.58
CA ASP A 401 -21.62 -31.34 -16.29
C ASP A 401 -21.34 -29.84 -16.48
N LYS A 402 -22.10 -28.94 -15.83
CA LYS A 402 -21.89 -27.49 -15.94
C LYS A 402 -20.96 -27.02 -14.83
N GLU A 403 -19.72 -26.75 -15.21
CA GLU A 403 -18.69 -26.22 -14.34
C GLU A 403 -18.62 -24.68 -14.42
N TYR A 404 -18.36 -24.05 -13.27
CA TYR A 404 -18.04 -22.63 -13.20
C TYR A 404 -16.52 -22.45 -13.03
N PHE A 405 -15.92 -21.56 -13.83
CA PHE A 405 -14.48 -21.28 -13.79
C PHE A 405 -14.13 -20.26 -12.70
N GLU A 406 -14.47 -20.56 -11.44
CA GLU A 406 -14.50 -19.56 -10.37
C GLU A 406 -13.12 -19.00 -9.97
N LEU A 407 -12.05 -19.75 -10.23
CA LEU A 407 -10.68 -19.32 -9.97
C LEU A 407 -10.05 -18.48 -11.12
N CYS A 408 -10.63 -18.52 -12.32
CA CYS A 408 -10.12 -17.83 -13.52
C CYS A 408 -10.88 -16.53 -13.77
#